data_AF-A0A7U9T184-F1
#
_entry.id   AF-A0A7U9T184-F1
#
_cell.length_a   1.000
_cell.length_b   1.000
_cell.length_c   1.000
_cell.angle_alpha   90.00
_cell.angle_beta   90.00
_cell.angle_gamma   90.00
#
_symmetry.space_group_name_H-M   'P 1'
#
loop_
_entity.id
_entity.type
_entity.pdbx_description
1 polymer ?
#
loop_
_entity_poly.entity_id
_entity_poly.type
_entity_poly.pdbx_seq_one_letter_code
_entity_poly.pdbx_strand_id
1 'polypeptide(L)'
;MLNQLSVCDIPIPDVLSEGSYEEYSYLILSYVDGDDIGKVYCELNDSQKKQIAKEVVAIQRKVSRIEIRVEAEWTWKYHVGGMLDRAEERIRKKRYFDINKITTIRELLPDIQEYLNQIQPVPYLDDISTKNLLICDGKLSGIIDIDWIGLGDVLTFAALTRVALLNMDLDTKYCDYLLEELQPNATQYKAFVFYCLMYCVDFMGERGMQFLDKTIPVDESIIRRLNQIFDILMEEWNKCCEG
;
A
#
# COMPACT_ATOMS: atom_id res chain seq x y z
N MET A 1 -3.89 14.68 13.14
CA MET A 1 -3.01 14.14 12.08
C MET A 1 -2.93 15.07 10.87
N LEU A 2 -4.06 15.53 10.30
CA LEU A 2 -4.04 16.56 9.23
C LEU A 2 -3.21 17.81 9.61
N ASN A 3 -3.31 18.29 10.86
CA ASN A 3 -2.46 19.38 11.38
C ASN A 3 -0.96 19.05 11.47
N GLN A 4 -0.57 17.77 11.52
CA GLN A 4 0.83 17.36 11.46
C GLN A 4 1.33 17.25 10.03
N LEU A 5 0.42 17.07 9.06
CA LEU A 5 0.72 17.00 7.63
C LEU A 5 0.67 18.36 6.94
N SER A 6 -0.05 19.34 7.50
CA SER A 6 -0.10 20.70 6.97
C SER A 6 1.27 21.36 6.85
N VAL A 7 2.23 20.97 7.69
CA VAL A 7 3.63 21.45 7.62
C VAL A 7 4.41 20.89 6.43
N CYS A 8 3.91 19.82 5.79
CA CYS A 8 4.60 19.16 4.68
C CYS A 8 4.28 19.77 3.31
N ASP A 9 3.35 20.73 3.23
CA ASP A 9 2.93 21.34 1.96
C ASP A 9 2.59 20.25 0.92
N ILE A 10 1.64 19.39 1.30
CA ILE A 10 1.17 18.27 0.48
C ILE A 10 -0.28 18.54 0.03
N PRO A 11 -0.70 18.07 -1.16
CA PRO A 11 -2.02 18.38 -1.70
C PRO A 11 -3.10 17.56 -0.98
N ILE A 12 -3.54 18.03 0.19
CA ILE A 12 -4.58 17.39 1.00
C ILE A 12 -5.76 18.36 1.20
N PRO A 13 -6.98 17.85 1.42
CA PRO A 13 -8.11 18.70 1.75
C PRO A 13 -7.86 19.57 2.99
N ASP A 14 -8.26 20.85 2.92
CA ASP A 14 -8.23 21.76 4.05
C ASP A 14 -9.34 21.42 5.05
N VAL A 15 -9.05 21.51 6.35
CA VAL A 15 -10.07 21.42 7.39
C VAL A 15 -10.86 22.73 7.44
N LEU A 16 -12.11 22.70 6.98
CA LEU A 16 -13.01 23.86 7.00
C LEU A 16 -13.72 24.01 8.35
N SER A 17 -14.07 22.90 8.99
CA SER A 17 -14.69 22.86 10.31
C SER A 17 -14.53 21.49 10.95
N GLU A 18 -14.42 21.45 12.27
CA GLU A 18 -14.47 20.22 13.07
C GLU A 18 -15.39 20.42 14.28
N GLY A 19 -16.00 19.36 14.78
CA GLY A 19 -16.88 19.46 15.95
C GLY A 19 -17.52 18.13 16.34
N SER A 20 -18.48 18.21 17.25
CA SER A 20 -19.26 17.06 17.69
C SER A 20 -20.75 17.40 17.77
N TYR A 21 -21.60 16.44 17.45
CA TYR A 21 -23.05 16.52 17.63
C TYR A 21 -23.53 15.21 18.24
N GLU A 22 -24.12 15.29 19.44
CA GLU A 22 -24.48 14.14 20.26
C GLU A 22 -23.27 13.20 20.49
N GLU A 23 -23.36 11.94 20.08
CA GLU A 23 -22.30 10.92 20.18
C GLU A 23 -21.36 10.90 18.96
N TYR A 24 -21.60 11.75 17.96
CA TYR A 24 -20.85 11.78 16.71
C TYR A 24 -19.83 12.92 16.70
N SER A 25 -18.62 12.60 16.23
CA SER A 25 -17.62 13.61 15.85
C SER A 25 -17.68 13.80 14.33
N TYR A 26 -17.53 15.03 13.86
CA TYR A 26 -17.54 15.35 12.44
C TYR A 26 -16.36 16.23 12.04
N LEU A 27 -15.98 16.09 10.77
CA LEU A 27 -14.94 16.86 10.10
C LEU A 27 -15.49 17.28 8.73
N ILE A 28 -15.44 18.58 8.43
CA ILE A 28 -15.81 19.14 7.13
C ILE A 28 -14.52 19.56 6.43
N LEU A 29 -14.29 18.98 5.26
CA LEU A 29 -13.09 19.20 4.46
C LEU A 29 -13.42 19.98 3.18
N SER A 30 -12.43 20.69 2.64
CA SER A 30 -12.54 21.29 1.31
C SER A 30 -12.70 20.21 0.25
N TYR A 31 -13.47 20.51 -0.79
CA TYR A 31 -13.56 19.63 -1.96
C TYR A 31 -12.29 19.76 -2.81
N VAL A 32 -11.79 18.64 -3.32
CA VAL A 32 -10.66 18.59 -4.25
C VAL A 32 -11.15 17.90 -5.52
N ASP A 33 -11.02 18.59 -6.66
CA ASP A 33 -11.41 18.05 -7.97
C ASP A 33 -10.50 16.88 -8.36
N GLY A 34 -11.08 15.79 -8.86
CA GLY A 34 -10.36 14.64 -9.39
C GLY A 34 -11.04 13.31 -9.08
N ASP A 35 -10.56 12.26 -9.74
CA ASP A 35 -10.99 10.87 -9.52
C ASP A 35 -9.80 10.01 -9.09
N ASP A 36 -10.07 8.92 -8.36
CA ASP A 36 -9.05 7.98 -7.91
C ASP A 36 -8.17 7.51 -9.08
N ILE A 37 -6.84 7.47 -8.90
CA ILE A 37 -5.91 7.03 -9.96
C ILE A 37 -6.28 5.66 -10.52
N GLY A 38 -6.81 4.75 -9.70
CA GLY A 38 -7.27 3.44 -10.13
C GLY A 38 -8.42 3.49 -11.14
N LYS A 39 -9.30 4.49 -11.07
CA LYS A 39 -10.43 4.67 -12.01
C LYS A 39 -9.97 5.24 -13.34
N VAL A 40 -9.08 6.23 -13.31
CA VAL A 40 -8.59 6.92 -14.51
C VAL A 40 -7.29 6.33 -15.06
N TYR A 41 -6.80 5.23 -14.49
CA TYR A 41 -5.48 4.66 -14.79
C TYR A 41 -5.23 4.42 -16.30
N CYS A 42 -6.25 3.91 -16.99
CA CYS A 42 -6.20 3.61 -18.42
C CYS A 42 -6.20 4.85 -19.32
N GLU A 43 -6.59 6.01 -18.79
CA GLU A 43 -6.60 7.29 -19.50
C GLU A 43 -5.24 8.00 -19.41
N LEU A 44 -4.40 7.59 -18.45
CA LEU A 44 -3.09 8.16 -18.24
C LEU A 44 -2.07 7.58 -19.22
N ASN A 45 -1.39 8.46 -19.94
CA ASN A 45 -0.23 8.08 -20.74
C ASN A 45 1.03 7.88 -19.87
N ASP A 46 2.07 7.29 -20.45
CA ASP A 46 3.32 6.97 -19.75
C ASP A 46 4.00 8.22 -19.14
N SER A 47 3.95 9.37 -19.83
CA SER A 47 4.51 10.62 -19.29
C SER A 47 3.74 11.13 -18.07
N GLN A 48 2.41 11.00 -18.06
CA GLN A 48 1.58 11.37 -16.93
C GLN A 48 1.84 10.44 -15.74
N LYS A 49 1.85 9.12 -15.95
CA LYS A 49 2.17 8.13 -14.91
C LYS A 49 3.55 8.39 -14.29
N LYS A 50 4.56 8.70 -15.10
CA LYS A 50 5.91 9.03 -14.63
C LYS A 50 5.96 10.33 -13.81
N GLN A 51 5.26 11.36 -14.27
CA GLN A 51 5.18 12.63 -13.55
C GLN A 51 4.46 12.46 -12.19
N ILE A 52 3.36 11.72 -12.15
CA ILE A 52 2.65 11.40 -10.91
C ILE A 52 3.55 10.62 -9.95
N ALA A 53 4.28 9.61 -10.43
CA ALA A 53 5.19 8.82 -9.60
C ALA A 53 6.26 9.70 -8.93
N LYS A 54 6.85 10.62 -9.69
CA LYS A 54 7.81 11.60 -9.18
C LYS A 54 7.22 12.50 -8.09
N GLU A 55 6.00 13.00 -8.31
CA GLU A 55 5.31 13.84 -7.32
C GLU A 55 4.98 13.05 -6.05
N VAL A 56 4.47 11.82 -6.18
CA VAL A 56 4.17 10.94 -5.05
C VAL A 56 5.41 10.61 -4.22
N VAL A 57 6.52 10.27 -4.86
CA VAL A 57 7.77 10.00 -4.13
C VAL A 57 8.32 11.27 -3.48
N ALA A 58 8.17 12.44 -4.11
CA ALA A 58 8.53 13.71 -3.47
C ALA A 58 7.67 13.99 -2.22
N ILE A 59 6.40 13.64 -2.24
CA ILE A 59 5.50 13.73 -1.08
C ILE A 59 5.94 12.77 0.03
N GLN A 60 6.24 11.50 -0.29
CA GLN A 60 6.76 10.54 0.69
C GLN A 60 8.05 11.05 1.36
N ARG A 61 8.97 11.66 0.58
CA ARG A 61 10.21 12.28 1.10
C ARG A 61 9.98 13.52 1.96
N LYS A 62 8.84 14.20 1.82
CA LYS A 62 8.43 15.31 2.71
C LYS A 62 7.90 14.73 4.02
N VAL A 63 6.98 13.76 3.94
CA VAL A 63 6.36 13.09 5.09
C VAL A 63 7.41 12.37 5.95
N SER A 64 8.44 11.78 5.34
CA SER A 64 9.54 11.11 6.05
C SER A 64 10.36 12.02 6.98
N ARG A 65 10.15 13.33 6.93
CA ARG A 65 10.85 14.32 7.77
C ARG A 65 10.03 14.75 8.98
N ILE A 66 8.78 14.29 9.09
CA ILE A 66 7.95 14.56 10.26
C ILE A 66 8.55 13.85 11.46
N GLU A 67 8.64 14.53 12.60
CA GLU A 67 9.02 13.89 13.85
C GLU A 67 7.79 13.19 14.46
N ILE A 68 7.87 11.85 14.56
CA ILE A 68 6.84 11.04 15.20
C ILE A 68 7.46 10.31 16.39
N ARG A 69 6.75 10.32 17.52
CA ARG A 69 7.17 9.57 18.69
C ARG A 69 7.00 8.08 18.42
N VAL A 70 8.10 7.34 18.52
CA VAL A 70 8.13 5.89 18.31
C VAL A 70 8.07 5.17 19.66
N GLU A 71 7.31 4.09 19.73
CA GLU A 71 7.26 3.20 20.90
C GLU A 71 8.58 2.43 21.04
N ALA A 72 9.01 2.18 22.28
CA ALA A 72 10.31 1.56 22.55
C ALA A 72 10.44 0.13 21.99
N GLU A 73 9.31 -0.58 21.81
CA GLU A 73 9.26 -1.96 21.32
C GLU A 73 8.98 -2.05 19.81
N TRP A 74 8.90 -0.91 19.11
CA TRP A 74 8.62 -0.89 17.68
C TRP A 74 9.69 -1.65 16.90
N THR A 75 9.27 -2.61 16.09
CA THR A 75 10.13 -3.25 15.10
C THR A 75 9.33 -3.48 13.83
N TRP A 76 9.97 -3.26 12.68
CA TRP A 76 9.34 -3.53 11.39
C TRP A 76 8.97 -5.01 11.20
N LYS A 77 9.80 -5.91 11.75
CA LYS A 77 9.52 -7.35 11.79
C LYS A 77 8.18 -7.67 12.47
N TYR A 78 7.83 -6.99 13.56
CA TYR A 78 6.56 -7.20 14.25
C TYR A 78 5.38 -6.77 13.38
N HIS A 79 5.50 -5.64 12.67
CA HIS A 79 4.49 -5.17 11.73
C HIS A 79 4.24 -6.20 10.60
N VAL A 80 5.30 -6.68 9.96
CA VAL A 80 5.22 -7.73 8.92
C VAL A 80 4.59 -9.02 9.48
N GLY A 81 4.99 -9.44 10.67
CA GLY A 81 4.40 -10.61 11.34
C GLY A 81 2.90 -10.44 11.57
N GLY A 82 2.48 -9.30 12.12
CA GLY A 82 1.06 -9.01 12.38
C GLY A 82 0.20 -8.96 11.11
N MET A 83 0.74 -8.47 9.99
CA MET A 83 0.05 -8.53 8.69
C MET A 83 -0.17 -9.96 8.23
N LEU A 84 0.85 -10.83 8.33
CA LEU A 84 0.73 -12.24 7.96
C LEU A 84 -0.22 -13.01 8.89
N ASP A 85 -0.17 -12.75 10.21
CA ASP A 85 -1.06 -13.36 11.19
C ASP A 85 -2.53 -13.00 10.90
N ARG A 86 -2.80 -11.73 10.58
CA ARG A 86 -4.13 -11.25 10.16
C ARG A 86 -4.60 -11.93 8.88
N ALA A 87 -3.75 -12.01 7.86
CA ALA A 87 -4.08 -12.69 6.60
C ALA A 87 -4.38 -14.18 6.84
N GLU A 88 -3.59 -14.85 7.69
CA GLU A 88 -3.76 -16.25 8.06
C GLU A 88 -5.12 -16.50 8.74
N GLU A 89 -5.50 -15.66 9.71
CA GLU A 89 -6.79 -15.76 10.38
C GLU A 89 -7.95 -15.64 9.39
N ARG A 90 -7.87 -14.64 8.51
CA ARG A 90 -8.90 -14.34 7.50
C ARG A 90 -9.04 -15.48 6.49
N ILE A 91 -7.94 -15.98 5.93
CA ILE A 91 -7.93 -17.14 5.01
C ILE A 91 -8.44 -18.40 5.73
N ARG A 92 -7.94 -18.63 6.95
CA ARG A 92 -8.46 -19.50 8.03
C ARG A 92 -9.98 -19.66 7.97
N LYS A 93 -10.62 -18.52 8.20
CA LYS A 93 -12.06 -18.38 8.42
C LYS A 93 -12.86 -18.57 7.14
N LYS A 94 -12.38 -18.05 6.01
CA LYS A 94 -13.13 -17.99 4.75
C LYS A 94 -12.92 -19.20 3.83
N ARG A 95 -11.74 -19.81 3.87
CA ARG A 95 -11.37 -21.03 3.12
C ARG A 95 -11.50 -20.91 1.58
N TYR A 96 -11.42 -19.69 1.05
CA TYR A 96 -11.38 -19.47 -0.40
C TYR A 96 -10.00 -19.71 -1.03
N PHE A 97 -8.94 -19.62 -0.23
CA PHE A 97 -7.55 -19.74 -0.66
C PHE A 97 -6.81 -20.77 0.17
N ASP A 98 -5.75 -21.34 -0.40
CA ASP A 98 -4.89 -22.29 0.31
C ASP A 98 -4.07 -21.56 1.39
N ILE A 99 -4.23 -22.02 2.63
CA ILE A 99 -3.50 -21.49 3.78
C ILE A 99 -1.98 -21.69 3.66
N ASN A 100 -1.53 -22.69 2.90
CA ASN A 100 -0.11 -22.97 2.71
C ASN A 100 0.64 -21.79 2.06
N LYS A 101 -0.06 -20.90 1.34
CA LYS A 101 0.54 -19.69 0.79
C LYS A 101 1.12 -18.76 1.87
N ILE A 102 0.47 -18.69 3.03
CA ILE A 102 1.03 -17.98 4.21
C ILE A 102 2.27 -18.69 4.71
N THR A 103 2.22 -20.02 4.84
CA THR A 103 3.37 -20.83 5.27
C THR A 103 4.56 -20.61 4.36
N THR A 104 4.36 -20.65 3.04
CA THR A 104 5.40 -20.36 2.04
C THR A 104 6.01 -18.98 2.26
N ILE A 105 5.21 -17.92 2.44
CA ILE A 105 5.76 -16.58 2.70
C ILE A 105 6.57 -16.55 4.01
N ARG A 106 6.11 -17.22 5.07
CA ARG A 106 6.86 -17.28 6.33
C ARG A 106 8.21 -17.99 6.18
N GLU A 107 8.31 -18.98 5.30
CA GLU A 107 9.57 -19.65 4.97
C GLU A 107 10.56 -18.74 4.25
N LEU A 108 10.10 -17.65 3.63
CA LEU A 108 10.95 -16.63 2.99
C LEU A 108 11.51 -15.60 3.98
N LEU A 109 10.92 -15.45 5.17
CA LEU A 109 11.35 -14.45 6.15
C LEU A 109 12.83 -14.52 6.53
N PRO A 110 13.45 -15.71 6.72
CA PRO A 110 14.89 -15.81 7.01
C PRO A 110 15.76 -15.11 5.95
N ASP A 111 15.38 -15.18 4.66
CA ASP A 111 16.17 -14.64 3.55
C ASP A 111 16.22 -13.10 3.50
N ILE A 112 15.29 -12.43 4.18
CA ILE A 112 15.24 -10.96 4.29
C ILE A 112 15.29 -10.48 5.74
N GLN A 113 15.55 -11.37 6.70
CA GLN A 113 15.49 -11.03 8.13
C GLN A 113 16.49 -9.92 8.50
N GLU A 114 17.70 -9.96 7.93
CA GLU A 114 18.70 -8.91 8.16
C GLU A 114 18.19 -7.54 7.69
N TYR A 115 17.58 -7.49 6.50
CA TYR A 115 16.99 -6.27 5.96
C TYR A 115 15.88 -5.73 6.88
N LEU A 116 14.93 -6.59 7.28
CA LEU A 116 13.82 -6.20 8.15
C LEU A 116 14.27 -5.65 9.50
N ASN A 117 15.38 -6.16 10.06
CA ASN A 117 15.94 -5.70 11.33
C ASN A 117 16.61 -4.33 11.23
N GLN A 118 16.98 -3.88 10.02
CA GLN A 118 17.64 -2.58 9.80
C GLN A 118 16.66 -1.44 9.56
N ILE A 119 15.39 -1.75 9.22
CA ILE A 119 14.37 -0.74 8.92
C ILE A 119 14.14 0.15 10.14
N GLN A 120 14.27 1.45 9.90
CA GLN A 120 14.00 2.50 10.87
C GLN A 120 12.50 2.89 10.81
N PRO A 121 11.93 3.40 11.92
CA PRO A 121 10.55 3.87 11.98
C PRO A 121 10.37 5.21 11.26
N VAL A 122 10.61 5.23 9.95
CA VAL A 122 10.50 6.44 9.14
C VAL A 122 9.03 6.65 8.76
N PRO A 123 8.47 7.85 8.99
CA PRO A 123 7.11 8.16 8.59
C PRO A 123 6.89 8.10 7.08
N TYR A 124 5.77 7.56 6.65
CA TYR A 124 5.33 7.56 5.26
C TYR A 124 3.80 7.48 5.19
N LEU A 125 3.23 7.86 4.05
CA LEU A 125 1.81 7.62 3.79
C LEU A 125 1.65 6.20 3.27
N ASP A 126 1.04 5.32 4.06
CA ASP A 126 0.98 3.89 3.78
C ASP A 126 -0.14 3.50 2.81
N ASP A 127 -1.28 4.19 2.87
CA ASP A 127 -2.41 3.97 1.96
C ASP A 127 -2.67 5.14 0.99
N ILE A 128 -1.67 5.48 0.18
CA ILE A 128 -1.84 6.35 -1.00
C ILE A 128 -1.85 5.56 -2.30
N SER A 129 -2.49 4.40 -2.24
CA SER A 129 -2.60 3.45 -3.34
C SER A 129 -3.64 3.90 -4.38
N THR A 130 -4.27 2.96 -5.10
CA THR A 130 -5.17 3.23 -6.23
C THR A 130 -6.43 4.02 -5.91
N LYS A 131 -6.83 4.14 -4.64
CA LYS A 131 -8.11 4.73 -4.21
C LYS A 131 -7.99 6.13 -3.59
N ASN A 132 -6.83 6.44 -3.02
CA ASN A 132 -6.66 7.61 -2.16
C ASN A 132 -5.81 8.71 -2.83
N LEU A 133 -5.44 8.51 -4.09
CA LEU A 133 -4.72 9.47 -4.93
C LEU A 133 -5.66 10.02 -6.00
N LEU A 134 -5.99 11.30 -5.93
CA LEU A 134 -6.90 11.97 -6.86
C LEU A 134 -6.16 12.56 -8.06
N ILE A 135 -6.67 12.29 -9.25
CA ILE A 135 -6.12 12.75 -10.51
C ILE A 135 -7.13 13.64 -11.23
N CYS A 136 -6.69 14.82 -11.66
CA CYS A 136 -7.46 15.77 -12.45
C CYS A 136 -6.62 16.22 -13.65
N ASP A 137 -7.19 16.16 -14.86
CA ASP A 137 -6.49 16.48 -16.13
C ASP A 137 -5.10 15.81 -16.28
N GLY A 138 -5.00 14.57 -15.80
CA GLY A 138 -3.79 13.75 -15.84
C GLY A 138 -2.67 14.22 -14.91
N LYS A 139 -2.98 14.98 -13.88
CA LYS A 139 -2.05 15.45 -12.84
C LYS A 139 -2.56 15.05 -11.46
N LEU A 140 -1.63 14.90 -10.51
CA LEU A 140 -1.99 14.77 -9.10
C LEU A 140 -2.72 16.04 -8.65
N SER A 141 -3.90 15.85 -8.08
CA SER A 141 -4.77 16.93 -7.63
C SER A 141 -4.99 16.91 -6.12
N GLY A 142 -4.99 15.73 -5.52
CA GLY A 142 -5.16 15.56 -4.09
C GLY A 142 -4.78 14.18 -3.57
N ILE A 143 -4.58 14.11 -2.26
CA ILE A 143 -4.49 12.89 -1.47
C ILE A 143 -5.59 12.96 -0.44
N ILE A 144 -6.44 11.93 -0.41
CA ILE A 144 -7.58 11.82 0.51
C ILE A 144 -7.38 10.63 1.44
N ASP A 145 -8.29 10.51 2.42
CA ASP A 145 -8.32 9.37 3.35
C ASP A 145 -7.00 9.16 4.11
N ILE A 146 -6.38 10.27 4.51
CA ILE A 146 -5.18 10.23 5.35
C ILE A 146 -5.64 10.18 6.79
N ASP A 147 -5.92 8.95 7.25
CA ASP A 147 -6.31 8.63 8.63
C ASP A 147 -5.16 8.07 9.46
N TRP A 148 -4.08 7.61 8.81
CA TRP A 148 -2.88 7.13 9.47
C TRP A 148 -1.58 7.58 8.79
N ILE A 149 -0.49 7.66 9.57
CA ILE A 149 0.88 7.79 9.07
C ILE A 149 1.59 6.50 9.43
N GLY A 150 2.01 5.76 8.40
CA GLY A 150 2.81 4.55 8.55
C GLY A 150 4.20 4.87 9.07
N LEU A 151 4.78 3.95 9.84
CA LEU A 151 6.19 3.96 10.23
C LEU A 151 6.85 2.72 9.66
N GLY A 152 7.97 2.87 8.96
CA GLY A 152 8.76 1.74 8.49
C GLY A 152 9.28 1.90 7.06
N ASP A 153 9.13 0.84 6.27
CA ASP A 153 9.68 0.79 4.92
C ASP A 153 8.69 1.36 3.89
N VAL A 154 9.08 2.44 3.23
CA VAL A 154 8.30 3.10 2.17
C VAL A 154 8.02 2.18 0.98
N LEU A 155 8.76 1.10 0.77
CA LEU A 155 8.51 0.17 -0.34
C LEU A 155 7.16 -0.55 -0.22
N THR A 156 6.53 -0.59 0.96
CA THR A 156 5.21 -1.19 1.13
C THR A 156 4.11 -0.46 0.37
N PHE A 157 4.14 0.88 0.28
CA PHE A 157 3.09 1.60 -0.48
C PHE A 157 3.18 1.25 -1.96
N ALA A 158 4.40 1.12 -2.50
CA ALA A 158 4.62 0.71 -3.88
C ALA A 158 4.16 -0.75 -4.09
N ALA A 159 4.44 -1.63 -3.14
CA ALA A 159 4.03 -3.03 -3.19
C ALA A 159 2.50 -3.19 -3.14
N LEU A 160 1.84 -2.47 -2.22
CA LEU A 160 0.38 -2.39 -2.15
C LEU A 160 -0.20 -1.91 -3.48
N THR A 161 0.37 -0.84 -4.05
CA THR A 161 -0.05 -0.28 -5.33
C THR A 161 0.09 -1.31 -6.46
N ARG A 162 1.20 -2.06 -6.52
CA ARG A 162 1.42 -3.11 -7.52
C ARG A 162 0.35 -4.20 -7.43
N VAL A 163 0.10 -4.71 -6.23
CA VAL A 163 -0.90 -5.75 -6.00
C VAL A 163 -2.31 -5.25 -6.29
N ALA A 164 -2.62 -4.00 -5.94
CA ALA A 164 -3.91 -3.37 -6.25
C ALA A 164 -4.15 -3.28 -7.77
N LEU A 165 -3.17 -2.79 -8.54
CA LEU A 165 -3.24 -2.71 -10.00
C LEU A 165 -3.43 -4.10 -10.64
N LEU A 166 -2.63 -5.09 -10.22
CA LEU A 166 -2.76 -6.46 -10.71
C LEU A 166 -4.14 -7.05 -10.38
N ASN A 167 -4.66 -6.80 -9.16
CA ASN A 167 -6.00 -7.24 -8.78
C ASN A 167 -7.11 -6.50 -9.54
N MET A 168 -6.83 -5.32 -10.11
CA MET A 168 -7.73 -4.60 -11.02
C MET A 168 -7.58 -5.03 -12.48
N ASP A 169 -6.70 -6.01 -12.77
CA ASP A 169 -6.38 -6.48 -14.12
C ASP A 169 -5.73 -5.37 -14.99
N LEU A 170 -4.91 -4.53 -14.37
CA LEU A 170 -4.18 -3.43 -14.99
C LEU A 170 -2.68 -3.72 -15.09
N ASP A 171 -1.99 -3.03 -16.01
CA ASP A 171 -0.53 -3.03 -16.05
C ASP A 171 0.08 -2.38 -14.79
N THR A 172 1.36 -2.68 -14.53
CA THR A 172 2.09 -2.17 -13.35
C THR A 172 3.09 -1.07 -13.69
N LYS A 173 3.03 -0.45 -14.89
CA LYS A 173 4.03 0.56 -15.32
C LYS A 173 4.17 1.71 -14.35
N TYR A 174 3.06 2.15 -13.75
CA TYR A 174 3.10 3.19 -12.73
C TYR A 174 3.97 2.78 -11.52
N CYS A 175 3.89 1.52 -11.10
CA CYS A 175 4.75 0.99 -10.06
C CYS A 175 6.22 0.94 -10.51
N ASP A 176 6.50 0.60 -11.76
CA ASP A 176 7.85 0.66 -12.30
C ASP A 176 8.43 2.09 -12.20
N TYR A 177 7.63 3.12 -12.51
CA TYR A 177 8.04 4.52 -12.34
C TYR A 177 8.20 4.92 -10.86
N LEU A 178 7.39 4.39 -9.95
CA LEU A 178 7.61 4.59 -8.50
C LEU A 178 8.95 4.01 -8.06
N LEU A 179 9.30 2.80 -8.53
CA LEU A 179 10.58 2.17 -8.23
C LEU A 179 11.76 2.89 -8.90
N GLU A 180 11.60 3.43 -10.11
CA GLU A 180 12.61 4.30 -10.75
C GLU A 180 12.94 5.53 -9.88
N GLU A 181 11.92 6.13 -9.24
CA GLU A 181 12.09 7.31 -8.39
C GLU A 181 12.59 6.95 -6.98
N LEU A 182 12.23 5.78 -6.45
CA LEU A 182 12.70 5.27 -5.16
C LEU A 182 14.12 4.68 -5.21
N GLN A 183 14.53 4.17 -6.38
CA GLN A 183 15.85 3.59 -6.66
C GLN A 183 16.27 2.50 -5.66
N PRO A 184 15.46 1.44 -5.44
CA PRO A 184 15.84 0.36 -4.55
C PRO A 184 17.07 -0.38 -5.09
N ASN A 185 18.02 -0.71 -4.20
CA ASN A 185 19.08 -1.68 -4.50
C ASN A 185 18.51 -3.11 -4.57
N ALA A 186 19.36 -4.10 -4.89
CA ALA A 186 18.92 -5.49 -5.04
C ALA A 186 18.23 -6.07 -3.78
N THR A 187 18.77 -5.80 -2.59
CA THR A 187 18.19 -6.24 -1.31
C THR A 187 16.83 -5.58 -1.05
N GLN A 188 16.73 -4.26 -1.31
CA GLN A 188 15.49 -3.50 -1.20
C GLN A 188 14.44 -3.99 -2.20
N TYR A 189 14.84 -4.27 -3.45
CA TYR A 189 13.96 -4.81 -4.47
C TYR A 189 13.44 -6.20 -4.07
N LYS A 190 14.30 -7.06 -3.52
CA LYS A 190 13.89 -8.36 -2.97
C LYS A 190 12.85 -8.19 -1.85
N ALA A 191 13.05 -7.23 -0.93
CA ALA A 191 12.07 -6.91 0.10
C ALA A 191 10.76 -6.37 -0.47
N PHE A 192 10.81 -5.54 -1.51
CA PHE A 192 9.62 -5.08 -2.24
C PHE A 192 8.81 -6.24 -2.83
N VAL A 193 9.45 -7.25 -3.43
CA VAL A 193 8.77 -8.45 -3.93
C VAL A 193 8.13 -9.24 -2.78
N PHE A 194 8.82 -9.36 -1.64
CA PHE A 194 8.23 -9.95 -0.44
C PHE A 194 7.00 -9.19 0.05
N TYR A 195 7.03 -7.85 0.06
CA TYR A 195 5.86 -7.05 0.43
C TYR A 195 4.71 -7.24 -0.56
N CYS A 196 4.99 -7.43 -1.85
CA CYS A 196 3.95 -7.78 -2.83
C CYS A 196 3.28 -9.12 -2.47
N LEU A 197 4.06 -10.13 -2.09
CA LEU A 197 3.52 -11.43 -1.63
C LEU A 197 2.65 -11.25 -0.38
N MET A 198 3.14 -10.47 0.60
CA MET A 198 2.42 -10.14 1.84
C MET A 198 1.07 -9.46 1.56
N TYR A 199 1.04 -8.43 0.69
CA TYR A 199 -0.22 -7.77 0.32
C TYR A 199 -1.12 -8.67 -0.52
N CYS A 200 -0.56 -9.55 -1.36
CA CYS A 200 -1.34 -10.50 -2.14
C CYS A 200 -2.15 -11.43 -1.23
N VAL A 201 -1.54 -11.96 -0.15
CA VAL A 201 -2.27 -12.81 0.80
C VAL A 201 -3.21 -12.03 1.72
N ASP A 202 -2.93 -10.76 2.02
CA ASP A 202 -3.89 -9.89 2.71
C ASP A 202 -5.14 -9.66 1.84
N PHE A 203 -4.95 -9.37 0.55
CA PHE A 203 -6.04 -9.26 -0.44
C PHE A 203 -6.82 -10.57 -0.61
N MET A 204 -6.17 -11.73 -0.48
CA MET A 204 -6.84 -13.03 -0.45
C MET A 204 -7.69 -13.18 0.81
N GLY A 205 -7.15 -12.83 1.97
CA GLY A 205 -7.86 -12.90 3.25
C GLY A 205 -9.10 -12.00 3.30
N GLU A 206 -9.06 -10.85 2.65
CA GLU A 206 -10.18 -9.90 2.66
C GLU A 206 -11.40 -10.36 1.86
N ARG A 207 -11.28 -11.37 1.00
CA ARG A 207 -12.39 -11.81 0.15
C ARG A 207 -13.55 -12.36 0.97
N GLY A 208 -14.74 -11.82 0.71
CA GLY A 208 -15.95 -12.10 1.48
C GLY A 208 -15.98 -11.51 2.89
N MET A 209 -15.02 -10.67 3.27
CA MET A 209 -15.11 -9.87 4.50
C MET A 209 -16.16 -8.77 4.34
N GLN A 210 -16.84 -8.45 5.43
CA GLN A 210 -17.77 -7.32 5.51
C GLN A 210 -17.08 -6.19 6.28
N PHE A 211 -17.03 -5.02 5.66
CA PHE A 211 -16.60 -3.77 6.26
C PHE A 211 -17.78 -2.80 6.22
N LEU A 212 -18.30 -2.46 7.39
CA LEU A 212 -19.53 -1.67 7.52
C LEU A 212 -20.68 -2.28 6.67
N ASP A 213 -21.17 -1.54 5.69
CA ASP A 213 -22.24 -1.92 4.77
C ASP A 213 -21.74 -2.63 3.50
N LYS A 214 -20.43 -2.74 3.29
CA LYS A 214 -19.83 -3.30 2.06
C LYS A 214 -19.25 -4.69 2.31
N THR A 215 -19.59 -5.63 1.43
CA THR A 215 -18.92 -6.95 1.38
C THR A 215 -17.89 -6.94 0.26
N ILE A 216 -16.66 -7.35 0.57
CA ILE A 216 -15.61 -7.48 -0.45
C ILE A 216 -15.97 -8.64 -1.40
N PRO A 217 -16.08 -8.39 -2.72
CA PRO A 217 -16.47 -9.41 -3.68
C PRO A 217 -15.54 -10.62 -3.69
N VAL A 218 -16.13 -11.79 -3.91
CA VAL A 218 -15.43 -13.06 -4.09
C VAL A 218 -16.18 -13.91 -5.11
N ASP A 219 -15.46 -14.36 -6.13
CA ASP A 219 -15.93 -15.30 -7.15
C ASP A 219 -14.74 -16.10 -7.70
N GLU A 220 -15.01 -17.09 -8.56
CA GLU A 220 -13.96 -17.94 -9.13
C GLU A 220 -12.93 -17.17 -9.98
N SER A 221 -13.33 -16.07 -10.63
CA SER A 221 -12.43 -15.24 -11.42
C SER A 221 -11.47 -14.48 -10.51
N ILE A 222 -11.97 -13.88 -9.44
CA ILE A 222 -11.16 -13.18 -8.43
C ILE A 222 -10.20 -14.15 -7.76
N ILE A 223 -10.68 -15.34 -7.36
CA ILE A 223 -9.85 -16.38 -6.74
C ILE A 223 -8.72 -16.80 -7.69
N ARG A 224 -9.05 -17.09 -8.96
CA ARG A 224 -8.05 -17.48 -9.97
C ARG A 224 -7.01 -16.39 -10.18
N ARG A 225 -7.44 -15.13 -10.33
CA ARG A 225 -6.54 -13.99 -10.54
C ARG A 225 -5.58 -13.81 -9.37
N LEU A 226 -6.06 -13.82 -8.13
CA LEU A 226 -5.17 -13.67 -6.97
C LEU A 226 -4.18 -14.83 -6.82
N ASN A 227 -4.59 -16.06 -7.15
CA ASN A 227 -3.65 -17.19 -7.19
C ASN A 227 -2.57 -16.98 -8.27
N GLN A 228 -2.94 -16.55 -9.48
CA GLN A 228 -1.99 -16.24 -10.55
C GLN A 228 -1.02 -15.12 -10.17
N ILE A 229 -1.51 -14.06 -9.52
CA ILE A 229 -0.67 -12.97 -9.00
C ILE A 229 0.35 -13.52 -8.01
N PHE A 230 -0.07 -14.35 -7.06
CA PHE A 230 0.83 -14.98 -6.10
C PHE A 230 1.91 -15.80 -6.80
N ASP A 231 1.54 -16.62 -7.78
CA ASP A 231 2.48 -17.50 -8.48
C ASP A 231 3.53 -16.68 -9.27
N ILE A 232 3.11 -15.61 -9.96
CA ILE A 232 4.02 -14.68 -10.66
C ILE A 232 4.99 -14.01 -9.68
N LEU A 233 4.49 -13.55 -8.52
CA LEU A 233 5.33 -12.90 -7.50
C LEU A 233 6.33 -13.89 -6.87
N MET A 234 5.95 -15.16 -6.73
CA MET A 234 6.86 -16.22 -6.27
C MET A 234 7.96 -16.51 -7.31
N GLU A 235 7.64 -16.53 -8.60
CA GLU A 235 8.66 -16.65 -9.66
C GLU A 235 9.63 -15.48 -9.64
N GLU A 236 9.13 -14.26 -9.43
CA GLU A 236 9.96 -13.06 -9.31
C GLU A 236 10.85 -13.12 -8.07
N TRP A 237 10.32 -13.56 -6.92
CA TRP A 237 11.09 -13.76 -5.70
C TRP A 237 12.26 -14.74 -5.93
N ASN A 238 11.99 -15.86 -6.58
CA ASN A 238 13.01 -16.87 -6.86
C ASN A 238 14.14 -16.30 -7.72
N LYS A 239 13.82 -15.48 -8.73
CA LYS A 239 14.83 -14.78 -9.56
C LYS A 239 15.69 -13.82 -8.73
N CYS A 240 15.11 -13.16 -7.73
CA CYS A 240 15.87 -12.32 -6.79
C CYS A 240 16.84 -13.11 -5.89
N CYS A 241 16.69 -14.44 -5.79
CA CYS A 241 17.61 -15.30 -5.04
C CYS A 241 18.73 -15.91 -5.90
N GLU A 242 18.62 -15.83 -7.23
CA GLU A 242 19.60 -16.38 -8.18
C GLU A 242 20.75 -15.41 -8.52
N GLY A 243 20.60 -14.13 -8.18
CA GLY A 243 21.59 -13.06 -8.40
C GLY A 243 22.32 -12.65 -7.13
#